data_AF-A0A4R0ML17-F1
#
_entry.id   AF-A0A4R0ML17-F1
#
_cell.length_a   1.000
_cell.length_b   1.000
_cell.length_c   1.000
_cell.angle_alpha   90.00
_cell.angle_beta   90.00
_cell.angle_gamma   90.00
#
_symmetry.space_group_name_H-M   'P 1'
#
loop_
_entity.id
_entity.type
_entity.pdbx_description
1 polymer ?
#
loop_
_entity_poly.entity_id
_entity_poly.type
_entity_poly.pdbx_seq_one_letter_code
_entity_poly.pdbx_strand_id
1 'polypeptide(L)'
;MPIIELQLVDGEIGERALRFYPGETLWHSEWKKAFPAHYREKTFLNKIEGYYHRADVFTPCSTAIEFQNSPITLEELRSREAFYPNLVWVVNGAKFKGFKILKHLPDVDSLQLDAFEFCHKANLTMVRKSDLLLGIEQPKVMTFHHPELRNIPLTAHYYSFRWSNPHRVWYEAKCPIIIDLGGYFLYQLKQRKQANGDYAYLHMIPRKDFIGRYVK
;
A
#
# COMPACT_ATOMS: atom_id res chain seq x y z
N MET A 1 17.40 11.48 13.20
CA MET A 1 16.75 12.56 12.44
C MET A 1 15.78 13.26 13.36
N PRO A 2 15.65 14.60 13.32
CA PRO A 2 14.70 15.29 14.18
C PRO A 2 13.30 14.84 13.79
N ILE A 3 12.46 14.60 14.80
CA ILE A 3 11.04 14.32 14.63
C ILE A 3 10.44 15.57 13.99
N ILE A 4 9.85 15.43 12.79
CA ILE A 4 9.15 16.54 12.14
C ILE A 4 7.97 16.90 13.04
N GLU A 5 8.06 18.05 13.70
CA GLU A 5 7.02 18.55 14.59
C GLU A 5 5.91 19.16 13.72
N LEU A 6 4.94 18.34 13.35
CA LEU A 6 3.76 18.77 12.59
C LEU A 6 2.89 19.68 13.45
N GLN A 7 2.83 20.97 13.11
CA GLN A 7 1.93 21.92 13.77
C GLN A 7 0.65 22.07 12.94
N LEU A 8 -0.49 21.74 13.56
CA LEU A 8 -1.81 22.05 13.02
C LEU A 8 -1.96 23.57 12.92
N VAL A 9 -2.50 24.02 11.81
CA VAL A 9 -2.79 25.44 11.57
C VAL A 9 -4.30 25.64 11.68
N ASP A 10 -4.74 26.26 12.78
CA ASP A 10 -6.14 26.59 13.01
C ASP A 10 -6.46 27.99 12.43
N GLY A 11 -7.23 28.03 11.33
CA GLY A 11 -7.89 29.25 10.82
C GLY A 11 -7.02 30.26 10.04
N GLU A 12 -7.52 30.62 8.85
CA GLU A 12 -7.05 31.67 7.91
C GLU A 12 -5.52 31.79 7.71
N ILE A 13 -4.97 30.84 6.95
CA ILE A 13 -3.65 31.01 6.32
C ILE A 13 -3.76 32.13 5.29
N GLY A 14 -3.17 33.28 5.60
CA GLY A 14 -2.93 34.36 4.65
C GLY A 14 -2.35 33.80 3.35
N GLU A 15 -2.94 34.20 2.23
CA GLU A 15 -2.75 33.69 0.88
C GLU A 15 -1.27 33.49 0.48
N ARG A 16 -0.68 32.36 0.86
CA ARG A 16 0.41 31.73 0.13
C ARG A 16 -0.03 30.34 -0.28
N ALA A 17 -0.83 30.35 -1.35
CA ALA A 17 -1.15 29.27 -2.26
C ALA A 17 -1.51 27.91 -1.63
N LEU A 18 -2.58 27.89 -0.84
CA LEU A 18 -3.41 26.69 -0.80
C LEU A 18 -3.97 26.47 -2.21
N ARG A 19 -3.41 25.52 -2.96
CA ARG A 19 -3.97 25.10 -4.25
C ARG A 19 -5.37 24.55 -4.01
N PHE A 20 -6.37 25.38 -4.27
CA PHE A 20 -7.73 24.93 -4.46
C PHE A 20 -7.75 24.11 -5.75
N TYR A 21 -8.08 22.82 -5.69
CA TYR A 21 -8.15 21.96 -6.87
C TYR A 21 -9.59 21.93 -7.39
N PRO A 22 -9.97 22.74 -8.39
CA PRO A 22 -11.18 22.46 -9.18
C PRO A 22 -10.99 21.09 -9.85
N GLY A 23 -11.87 20.13 -9.54
CA GLY A 23 -11.81 18.78 -10.13
C GLY A 23 -11.73 17.59 -9.16
N GLU A 24 -12.09 17.76 -7.89
CA GLU A 24 -12.30 16.61 -6.98
C GLU A 24 -13.34 15.65 -7.57
N THR A 25 -13.01 14.36 -7.62
CA THR A 25 -13.93 13.34 -8.14
C THR A 25 -14.87 12.83 -7.06
N LEU A 26 -16.03 12.30 -7.45
CA LEU A 26 -16.95 11.64 -6.51
C LEU A 26 -16.25 10.56 -5.68
N TRP A 27 -15.39 9.75 -6.30
CA TRP A 27 -14.61 8.73 -5.59
C TRP A 27 -13.77 9.32 -4.45
N HIS A 28 -13.08 10.43 -4.72
CA HIS A 28 -12.21 11.11 -3.76
C HIS A 28 -13.03 11.73 -2.61
N SER A 29 -14.11 12.43 -2.98
CA SER A 29 -15.03 13.06 -2.02
C SER A 29 -15.69 12.04 -1.09
N GLU A 30 -16.19 10.92 -1.62
CA GLU A 30 -16.82 9.86 -0.83
C GLU A 30 -15.83 9.15 0.10
N TRP A 31 -14.56 9.02 -0.31
CA TRP A 31 -13.51 8.51 0.57
C TRP A 31 -13.25 9.43 1.77
N LYS A 32 -13.14 10.75 1.57
CA LYS A 32 -13.05 11.72 2.66
C LYS A 32 -14.27 11.66 3.58
N LYS A 33 -15.48 11.60 3.00
CA LYS A 33 -16.74 11.55 3.75
C LYS A 33 -16.91 10.32 4.63
N ALA A 34 -16.18 9.24 4.34
CA ALA A 34 -16.19 8.03 5.16
C ALA A 34 -15.53 8.21 6.55
N PHE A 35 -14.80 9.31 6.79
CA PHE A 35 -14.15 9.63 8.07
C PHE A 35 -14.86 10.80 8.78
N PRO A 36 -14.78 10.97 10.10
CA PRO A 36 -15.36 12.12 10.80
C PRO A 36 -14.92 13.47 10.23
N ALA A 37 -15.82 14.46 10.20
CA ALA A 37 -15.53 15.78 9.62
C ALA A 37 -14.29 16.46 10.23
N HIS A 38 -14.06 16.28 11.53
CA HIS A 38 -12.92 16.85 12.24
C HIS A 38 -11.58 16.17 11.93
N TYR A 39 -11.54 15.09 11.13
CA TYR A 39 -10.30 14.48 10.62
C TYR A 39 -9.93 14.99 9.22
N ARG A 40 -10.90 15.53 8.47
CA ARG A 40 -10.73 15.80 7.03
C ARG A 40 -9.94 17.09 6.80
N GLU A 41 -9.14 17.11 5.74
CA GLU A 41 -8.54 18.31 5.14
C GLU A 41 -7.70 19.16 6.11
N LYS A 42 -6.95 18.48 6.99
CA LYS A 42 -6.08 19.13 7.98
C LYS A 42 -4.81 19.66 7.32
N THR A 43 -4.51 20.93 7.57
CA THR A 43 -3.34 21.62 7.02
C THR A 43 -2.25 21.75 8.08
N PHE A 44 -1.02 21.46 7.68
CA PHE A 44 0.15 21.46 8.54
C PHE A 44 1.27 22.27 7.90
N LEU A 45 2.06 22.94 8.73
CA LEU A 45 3.26 23.68 8.31
C LEU A 45 4.52 22.83 8.59
N ASN A 46 5.36 22.65 7.57
CA ASN A 46 6.74 22.24 7.79
C ASN A 46 7.53 23.46 8.31
N LYS A 47 7.84 23.47 9.61
CA LYS A 47 8.55 24.59 10.24
C LYS A 47 9.98 24.79 9.73
N ILE A 48 10.60 23.73 9.21
CA ILE A 48 12.01 23.75 8.77
C ILE A 48 12.09 24.37 7.38
N GLU A 49 11.23 23.93 6.47
CA GLU A 49 11.29 24.30 5.05
C GLU A 49 10.24 25.35 4.65
N GLY A 50 9.30 25.65 5.56
CA GLY A 50 8.34 26.75 5.42
C GLY A 50 7.19 26.50 4.45
N TYR A 51 6.96 25.26 4.01
CA TYR A 51 5.84 24.91 3.13
C TYR A 51 4.73 24.15 3.86
N TYR A 52 3.53 24.17 3.30
CA TYR A 52 2.35 23.52 3.86
C TYR A 52 2.01 22.24 3.10
N HIS A 53 1.48 21.25 3.81
CA HIS A 53 0.69 20.17 3.21
C HIS A 53 -0.69 20.13 3.84
N ARG A 54 -1.68 19.73 3.04
CA ARG A 54 -3.03 19.42 3.48
C ARG A 54 -3.27 17.92 3.30
N ALA A 55 -3.53 17.23 4.40
CA ALA A 55 -3.89 15.81 4.41
C ALA A 55 -5.37 15.67 4.07
N ASP A 56 -5.73 14.75 3.18
CA ASP A 56 -7.15 14.46 2.92
C ASP A 56 -7.88 14.02 4.20
N VAL A 57 -7.24 13.15 5.00
CA VAL A 57 -7.66 12.73 6.34
C VAL A 57 -6.45 12.66 7.25
N PHE A 58 -6.58 13.18 8.48
CA PHE A 58 -5.60 13.05 9.55
C PHE A 58 -6.28 12.56 10.83
N THR A 59 -5.80 11.44 11.36
CA THR A 59 -6.44 10.71 12.46
C THR A 59 -5.86 11.09 13.83
N PRO A 60 -6.54 10.79 14.96
CA PRO A 60 -6.02 11.05 16.30
C PRO A 60 -4.75 10.26 16.63
N CYS A 61 -4.51 9.13 15.96
CA CYS A 61 -3.26 8.36 16.06
C CYS A 61 -2.15 8.91 15.14
N SER A 62 -2.23 10.19 14.76
CA SER A 62 -1.24 10.90 13.94
C SER A 62 -0.93 10.21 12.61
N THR A 63 -1.94 9.60 11.99
CA THR A 63 -1.84 8.99 10.65
C THR A 63 -2.49 9.88 9.62
N ALA A 64 -1.73 10.28 8.59
CA ALA A 64 -2.26 10.88 7.39
C ALA A 64 -2.74 9.78 6.42
N ILE A 65 -3.94 9.95 5.88
CA ILE A 65 -4.47 9.09 4.81
C ILE A 65 -4.69 9.99 3.60
N GLU A 66 -4.02 9.67 2.50
CA GLU A 66 -4.08 10.42 1.26
C GLU A 66 -4.76 9.59 0.18
N PHE A 67 -5.77 10.16 -0.47
CA PHE A 67 -6.54 9.49 -1.51
C PHE A 67 -6.05 9.95 -2.88
N GLN A 68 -5.60 9.01 -3.71
CA GLN A 68 -5.06 9.34 -5.03
C GLN A 68 -5.90 8.75 -6.16
N ASN A 69 -6.56 9.63 -6.92
CA ASN A 69 -7.38 9.25 -8.08
C ASN A 69 -6.68 9.43 -9.44
N SER A 70 -5.81 10.43 -9.54
CA SER A 70 -5.14 10.84 -10.78
C SER A 70 -3.65 10.46 -10.75
N PRO A 71 -2.90 10.55 -11.87
CA PRO A 71 -1.45 10.42 -11.81
C PRO A 71 -0.83 11.42 -10.81
N ILE A 72 0.17 10.96 -10.07
CA ILE A 72 0.96 11.75 -9.12
C ILE A 72 2.42 11.70 -9.57
N THR A 73 3.16 12.81 -9.39
CA THR A 73 4.59 12.85 -9.72
C THR A 73 5.39 12.17 -8.62
N LEU A 74 6.59 11.70 -8.97
CA LEU A 74 7.51 11.11 -7.98
C LEU A 74 7.95 12.13 -6.92
N GLU A 75 8.07 13.40 -7.31
CA GLU A 75 8.38 14.51 -6.40
C GLU A 75 7.28 14.72 -5.37
N GLU A 76 6.01 14.73 -5.79
CA GLU A 76 4.86 14.90 -4.88
C GLU A 76 4.74 13.70 -3.93
N LEU A 77 4.91 12.47 -4.44
CA LEU A 77 4.94 11.26 -3.60
C LEU A 77 6.00 11.39 -2.51
N ARG A 78 7.25 11.70 -2.89
CA ARG A 78 8.38 11.83 -1.96
C ARG A 78 8.18 12.98 -0.97
N SER A 79 7.66 14.11 -1.43
CA SER A 79 7.36 15.28 -0.60
C SER A 79 6.36 14.93 0.51
N ARG A 80 5.28 14.21 0.17
CA ARG A 80 4.27 13.78 1.15
C ARG A 80 4.78 12.72 2.11
N GLU A 81 5.46 11.69 1.60
CA GLU A 81 6.03 10.64 2.45
C GLU A 81 7.15 11.17 3.38
N ALA A 82 7.90 12.19 2.96
CA ALA A 82 8.88 12.84 3.83
C ALA A 82 8.19 13.71 4.89
N PHE A 83 7.06 14.34 4.56
CA PHE A 83 6.37 15.26 5.45
C PHE A 83 5.57 14.54 6.55
N TYR A 84 4.88 13.44 6.22
CA TYR A 84 4.04 12.71 7.17
C TYR A 84 4.75 11.46 7.69
N PRO A 85 5.10 11.38 9.00
CA PRO A 85 5.79 10.20 9.55
C PRO A 85 4.99 8.91 9.44
N ASN A 86 3.67 9.00 9.59
CA ASN A 86 2.74 7.89 9.38
C ASN A 86 1.78 8.28 8.25
N LEU A 87 2.03 7.76 7.06
CA LEU A 87 1.17 7.99 5.90
C LEU A 87 0.65 6.67 5.34
N VAL A 88 -0.61 6.67 4.90
CA VAL A 88 -1.21 5.57 4.15
C VAL A 88 -1.79 6.13 2.85
N TRP A 89 -1.39 5.53 1.73
CA TRP A 89 -1.98 5.83 0.44
C TRP A 89 -3.21 4.96 0.21
N VAL A 90 -4.31 5.57 -0.22
CA VAL A 90 -5.47 4.87 -0.77
C VAL A 90 -5.60 5.28 -2.23
N VAL A 91 -5.37 4.36 -3.15
CA VAL A 91 -5.26 4.65 -4.58
C VAL A 91 -6.47 4.09 -5.32
N ASN A 92 -7.06 4.91 -6.18
CA ASN A 92 -8.12 4.46 -7.07
C ASN A 92 -7.55 3.51 -8.14
N GLY A 93 -7.76 2.22 -7.94
CA GLY A 93 -7.32 1.17 -8.85
C GLY A 93 -8.31 0.86 -9.97
N ALA A 94 -9.47 1.52 -10.05
CA ALA A 94 -10.49 1.24 -11.06
C ALA A 94 -9.97 1.37 -12.51
N LYS A 95 -8.93 2.17 -12.72
CA LYS A 95 -8.30 2.39 -14.04
C LYS A 95 -7.01 1.57 -14.25
N PHE A 96 -6.62 0.70 -13.32
CA PHE A 96 -5.41 -0.11 -13.45
C PHE A 96 -5.57 -1.19 -14.51
N LYS A 97 -5.01 -0.93 -15.69
CA LYS A 97 -4.99 -1.90 -16.79
C LYS A 97 -4.15 -3.11 -16.39
N GLY A 98 -4.68 -4.30 -16.66
CA GLY A 98 -3.96 -5.56 -16.43
C GLY A 98 -3.67 -5.88 -14.96
N PHE A 99 -4.32 -5.20 -14.01
CA PHE A 99 -4.34 -5.59 -12.61
C PHE A 99 -5.34 -6.74 -12.41
N LYS A 100 -4.85 -7.91 -12.01
CA LYS A 100 -5.66 -9.11 -11.78
C LYS A 100 -5.27 -9.74 -10.46
N ILE A 101 -6.23 -9.87 -9.56
CA ILE A 101 -6.11 -10.72 -8.38
C ILE A 101 -6.17 -12.17 -8.84
N LEU A 102 -5.26 -13.01 -8.34
CA LEU A 102 -5.11 -14.38 -8.81
C LEU A 102 -5.51 -15.38 -7.73
N LYS A 103 -4.54 -16.05 -7.10
CA LYS A 103 -4.80 -17.19 -6.21
C LYS A 103 -4.46 -16.84 -4.77
N HIS A 104 -5.20 -17.43 -3.85
CA HIS A 104 -4.94 -17.42 -2.41
C HIS A 104 -3.52 -17.91 -2.09
N LEU A 105 -2.83 -17.21 -1.20
CA LEU A 105 -1.50 -17.58 -0.71
C LEU A 105 -1.59 -18.14 0.71
N PRO A 106 -0.65 -19.00 1.12
CA PRO A 106 -0.47 -19.31 2.54
C PRO A 106 -0.09 -18.04 3.31
N ASP A 107 -0.03 -18.15 4.63
CA ASP A 107 0.61 -17.12 5.44
C ASP A 107 2.08 -17.02 5.00
N VAL A 108 2.44 -15.88 4.43
CA VAL A 108 3.73 -15.66 3.76
C VAL A 108 4.91 -15.67 4.75
N ASP A 109 4.62 -15.44 6.04
CA ASP A 109 5.59 -15.43 7.14
C ASP A 109 5.49 -16.72 8.00
N SER A 110 4.75 -17.74 7.52
CA SER A 110 4.66 -19.04 8.19
C SER A 110 6.02 -19.72 8.28
N LEU A 111 6.36 -20.24 9.46
CA LEU A 111 7.58 -21.04 9.69
C LEU A 111 7.66 -22.27 8.77
N GLN A 112 6.52 -22.78 8.29
CA GLN A 112 6.49 -23.89 7.32
C GLN A 112 7.08 -23.51 5.94
N LEU A 113 7.27 -22.21 5.68
CA LEU A 113 7.85 -21.67 4.46
C LEU A 113 9.33 -21.27 4.62
N ASP A 114 9.96 -21.44 5.78
CA ASP A 114 11.34 -20.97 6.01
C ASP A 114 12.37 -21.59 5.05
N ALA A 115 12.14 -22.83 4.63
CA ALA A 115 12.97 -23.55 3.68
C ALA A 115 12.65 -23.24 2.20
N PHE A 116 11.68 -22.36 1.93
CA PHE A 116 11.13 -22.15 0.59
C PHE A 116 11.01 -20.66 0.25
N GLU A 117 11.17 -20.34 -1.04
CA GLU A 117 10.95 -19.00 -1.57
C GLU A 117 9.90 -19.04 -2.68
N PHE A 118 9.07 -18.00 -2.78
CA PHE A 118 8.06 -17.90 -3.83
C PHE A 118 8.74 -17.67 -5.19
N CYS A 119 8.21 -18.32 -6.22
CA CYS A 119 8.71 -18.16 -7.59
C CYS A 119 8.04 -16.96 -8.28
N HIS A 120 8.85 -16.16 -9.00
CA HIS A 120 8.37 -15.02 -9.79
C HIS A 120 7.80 -15.41 -11.16
N LYS A 121 8.15 -16.61 -11.66
CA LYS A 121 7.78 -17.05 -13.02
C LYS A 121 6.40 -17.69 -13.09
N ALA A 122 5.90 -18.24 -11.98
CA ALA A 122 4.62 -18.96 -11.93
C ALA A 122 3.90 -18.73 -10.60
N ASN A 123 2.58 -18.55 -10.67
CA ASN A 123 1.74 -18.32 -9.49
C ASN A 123 1.62 -19.58 -8.63
N LEU A 124 1.56 -19.42 -7.31
CA LEU A 124 1.48 -20.53 -6.34
C LEU A 124 2.52 -21.62 -6.57
N THR A 125 3.75 -21.18 -6.85
CA THR A 125 4.89 -22.08 -6.91
C THR A 125 6.01 -21.57 -6.04
N MET A 126 6.76 -22.52 -5.49
CA MET A 126 7.88 -22.30 -4.58
C MET A 126 9.12 -22.96 -5.16
N VAL A 127 10.28 -22.51 -4.72
CA VAL A 127 11.58 -23.16 -4.91
C VAL A 127 12.22 -23.37 -3.54
N ARG A 128 13.13 -24.34 -3.43
CA ARG A 128 13.87 -24.49 -2.18
C ARG A 128 14.86 -23.35 -2.01
N LYS A 129 14.92 -22.80 -0.80
CA LYS A 129 15.88 -21.77 -0.44
C LYS A 129 17.32 -22.26 -0.58
N SER A 130 17.57 -23.54 -0.26
CA SER A 130 18.88 -24.19 -0.47
C SER A 130 19.37 -24.11 -1.91
N ASP A 131 18.48 -24.34 -2.88
CA ASP A 131 18.84 -24.35 -4.30
C ASP A 131 19.30 -22.95 -4.75
N LEU A 132 18.65 -21.91 -4.22
CA LEU A 132 19.03 -20.52 -4.46
C LEU A 132 20.38 -20.16 -3.82
N LEU A 133 20.60 -20.60 -2.57
CA LEU A 133 21.84 -20.34 -1.84
C LEU A 133 23.05 -21.05 -2.47
N LEU A 134 22.84 -22.22 -3.08
CA LEU A 134 23.86 -22.95 -3.83
C LEU A 134 24.09 -22.39 -5.25
N GLY A 135 23.32 -21.38 -5.67
CA GLY A 135 23.46 -20.78 -7.00
C GLY A 135 22.98 -21.69 -8.15
N ILE A 136 22.05 -22.62 -7.88
CA ILE A 136 21.49 -23.48 -8.93
C ILE A 136 20.74 -22.61 -9.94
N GLU A 137 21.14 -22.65 -11.22
CA GLU A 137 20.57 -21.81 -12.27
C GLU A 137 19.07 -22.08 -12.53
N GLN A 138 18.65 -23.33 -12.36
CA GLN A 138 17.27 -23.77 -12.59
C GLN A 138 16.76 -24.57 -11.39
N PRO A 139 16.41 -23.89 -10.27
CA PRO A 139 15.90 -24.57 -9.08
C PRO A 139 14.57 -25.25 -9.38
N LYS A 140 14.30 -26.37 -8.70
CA LYS A 140 13.07 -27.14 -8.93
C LYS A 140 11.86 -26.33 -8.47
N VAL A 141 11.00 -25.98 -9.43
CA VAL A 141 9.72 -25.30 -9.16
C VAL A 141 8.69 -26.31 -8.67
N MET A 142 8.06 -26.03 -7.53
CA MET A 142 7.10 -26.91 -6.86
C MET A 142 5.77 -26.19 -6.67
N THR A 143 4.67 -26.88 -6.95
CA THR A 143 3.32 -26.40 -6.64
C THR A 143 2.93 -26.82 -5.22
N PHE A 144 1.84 -26.24 -4.68
CA PHE A 144 1.26 -26.67 -3.40
C PHE A 144 0.61 -28.07 -3.44
N HIS A 145 0.74 -28.82 -4.54
CA HIS A 145 0.43 -30.27 -4.55
C HIS A 145 1.64 -31.13 -4.16
N HIS A 146 2.84 -30.55 -4.09
CA HIS A 146 4.06 -31.27 -3.72
C HIS A 146 3.97 -31.82 -2.28
N PRO A 147 4.49 -33.02 -1.97
CA PRO A 147 4.42 -33.61 -0.63
C PRO A 147 4.94 -32.71 0.51
N GLU A 148 5.94 -31.88 0.23
CA GLU A 148 6.50 -30.91 1.17
C GLU A 148 5.62 -29.68 1.42
N LEU A 149 4.73 -29.33 0.49
CA LEU A 149 3.94 -28.09 0.52
C LEU A 149 2.44 -28.31 0.73
N ARG A 150 1.94 -29.51 0.44
CA ARG A 150 0.49 -29.82 0.41
C ARG A 150 -0.25 -29.66 1.74
N ASN A 151 0.47 -29.65 2.86
CA ASN A 151 -0.10 -29.48 4.19
C ASN A 151 -0.10 -28.02 4.65
N ILE A 152 0.49 -27.11 3.89
CA ILE A 152 0.53 -25.68 4.24
C ILE A 152 -0.82 -25.05 3.86
N PRO A 153 -1.59 -24.54 4.83
CA PRO A 153 -2.91 -23.99 4.56
C PRO A 153 -2.81 -22.66 3.78
N LEU A 154 -3.73 -22.47 2.84
CA LEU A 154 -3.91 -21.19 2.17
C LEU A 154 -4.79 -20.28 3.03
N THR A 155 -4.48 -18.98 3.05
CA THR A 155 -5.26 -17.97 3.76
C THR A 155 -6.41 -17.46 2.88
N ALA A 156 -7.47 -16.96 3.52
CA ALA A 156 -8.55 -16.28 2.81
C ALA A 156 -8.22 -14.82 2.43
N HIS A 157 -7.10 -14.26 2.91
CA HIS A 157 -6.82 -12.82 2.85
C HIS A 157 -5.52 -12.45 2.13
N TYR A 158 -4.60 -13.39 1.88
CA TYR A 158 -3.44 -13.13 1.02
C TYR A 158 -3.64 -13.69 -0.38
N TYR A 159 -3.23 -12.90 -1.37
CA TYR A 159 -3.39 -13.24 -2.78
C TYR A 159 -2.14 -12.91 -3.57
N SER A 160 -1.80 -13.83 -4.48
CA SER A 160 -0.97 -13.50 -5.64
C SER A 160 -1.74 -12.60 -6.59
N PHE A 161 -1.03 -11.81 -7.38
CA PHE A 161 -1.64 -10.92 -8.35
C PHE A 161 -0.73 -10.76 -9.58
N ARG A 162 -1.30 -10.21 -10.64
CA ARG A 162 -0.56 -9.72 -11.80
C ARG A 162 -0.92 -8.25 -11.98
N TRP A 163 0.06 -7.42 -12.29
CA TRP A 163 -0.17 -6.05 -12.72
C TRP A 163 0.67 -5.73 -13.94
N SER A 164 0.04 -5.71 -15.11
CA SER A 164 0.70 -5.30 -16.35
C SER A 164 0.84 -3.78 -16.41
N ASN A 165 1.99 -3.28 -16.85
CA ASN A 165 2.30 -1.84 -16.94
C ASN A 165 1.99 -1.06 -15.65
N PRO A 166 2.54 -1.50 -14.52
CA PRO A 166 2.27 -0.89 -13.24
C PRO A 166 2.91 0.51 -13.19
N HIS A 167 2.21 1.47 -12.58
CA HIS A 167 2.68 2.85 -12.58
C HIS A 167 3.95 2.96 -11.73
N ARG A 168 5.07 3.33 -12.36
CA ARG A 168 6.42 3.32 -11.74
C ARG A 168 6.48 4.08 -10.41
N VAL A 169 5.72 5.16 -10.27
CA VAL A 169 5.69 5.98 -9.05
C VAL A 169 5.31 5.15 -7.81
N TRP A 170 4.39 4.20 -7.94
CA TRP A 170 3.96 3.37 -6.81
C TRP A 170 4.99 2.31 -6.39
N TYR A 171 6.00 1.99 -7.22
CA TYR A 171 7.13 1.15 -6.79
C TYR A 171 8.14 1.91 -5.93
N GLU A 172 8.14 3.23 -6.01
CA GLU A 172 9.03 4.09 -5.23
C GLU A 172 8.43 4.48 -3.87
N ALA A 173 7.14 4.18 -3.67
CA ALA A 173 6.45 4.45 -2.42
C ALA A 173 7.01 3.60 -1.29
N LYS A 174 7.29 4.26 -0.16
CA LYS A 174 7.78 3.61 1.06
C LYS A 174 6.65 3.40 2.08
N CYS A 175 5.58 4.18 1.94
CA CYS A 175 4.42 4.08 2.80
C CYS A 175 3.44 3.00 2.30
N PRO A 176 2.61 2.42 3.19
CA PRO A 176 1.58 1.45 2.80
C PRO A 176 0.68 1.96 1.67
N ILE A 177 0.52 1.15 0.62
CA ILE A 177 -0.40 1.40 -0.49
C ILE A 177 -1.60 0.47 -0.36
N ILE A 178 -2.79 1.07 -0.29
CA ILE A 178 -4.09 0.41 -0.31
C ILE A 178 -4.71 0.69 -1.67
N ILE A 179 -5.03 -0.36 -2.43
CA ILE A 179 -5.66 -0.24 -3.74
C ILE A 179 -7.16 -0.47 -3.58
N ASP A 180 -7.95 0.51 -3.99
CA ASP A 180 -9.41 0.38 -4.11
C ASP A 180 -9.77 0.02 -5.55
N LEU A 181 -10.17 -1.24 -5.77
CA LEU A 181 -10.67 -1.72 -7.07
C LEU A 181 -12.19 -1.54 -7.20
N GLY A 182 -12.83 -0.88 -6.23
CA GLY A 182 -14.27 -0.85 -6.04
C GLY A 182 -14.78 -2.02 -5.19
N GLY A 183 -16.06 -1.94 -4.81
CA GLY A 183 -16.73 -2.98 -4.03
C GLY A 183 -16.42 -2.95 -2.53
N TYR A 184 -16.43 -4.12 -1.89
CA TYR A 184 -16.37 -4.28 -0.43
C TYR A 184 -14.96 -4.41 0.15
N PHE A 185 -13.98 -4.80 -0.67
CA PHE A 185 -12.63 -5.11 -0.22
C PHE A 185 -11.61 -4.14 -0.80
N LEU A 186 -10.59 -3.86 0.00
CA LEU A 186 -9.39 -3.12 -0.38
C LEU A 186 -8.22 -4.09 -0.42
N TYR A 187 -7.20 -3.74 -1.20
CA TYR A 187 -6.03 -4.60 -1.39
C TYR A 187 -4.76 -3.83 -1.03
N GLN A 188 -4.19 -4.13 0.13
CA GLN A 188 -2.89 -3.61 0.49
C GLN A 188 -1.80 -4.32 -0.30
N LEU A 189 -0.98 -3.57 -1.03
CA LEU A 189 0.22 -4.10 -1.66
C LEU A 189 1.32 -4.29 -0.62
N LYS A 190 1.79 -5.53 -0.45
CA LYS A 190 2.85 -5.90 0.49
C LYS A 190 3.97 -6.64 -0.24
N GLN A 191 5.12 -6.73 0.41
CA GLN A 191 6.26 -7.49 -0.08
C GLN A 191 6.80 -8.41 1.01
N ARG A 192 7.16 -9.64 0.64
CA ARG A 192 7.92 -10.58 1.47
C ARG A 192 9.38 -10.53 1.03
N LYS A 193 10.29 -10.31 1.98
CA LYS A 193 11.73 -10.40 1.72
C LYS A 193 12.12 -11.87 1.52
N GLN A 194 12.88 -12.17 0.47
CA GLN A 194 13.29 -13.53 0.13
C GLN A 194 14.58 -13.53 -0.70
N ALA A 195 15.27 -14.67 -0.75
CA ALA A 195 16.60 -14.77 -1.37
C ALA A 195 16.63 -14.51 -2.89
N ASN A 196 15.53 -14.75 -3.61
CA ASN A 196 15.40 -14.55 -5.06
C ASN A 196 14.70 -13.22 -5.43
N GLY A 197 14.78 -12.22 -4.55
CA GLY A 197 14.16 -10.90 -4.72
C GLY A 197 12.73 -10.85 -4.21
N ASP A 198 12.35 -9.69 -3.68
CA ASP A 198 11.10 -9.49 -2.93
C ASP A 198 9.85 -9.98 -3.65
N TYR A 199 9.02 -10.76 -2.97
CA TYR A 199 7.75 -11.24 -3.49
C TYR A 199 6.63 -10.27 -3.19
N ALA A 200 6.06 -9.65 -4.22
CA ALA A 200 4.89 -8.81 -4.06
C ALA A 200 3.61 -9.65 -3.94
N TYR A 201 2.76 -9.31 -2.97
CA TYR A 201 1.45 -9.94 -2.75
C TYR A 201 0.42 -8.93 -2.28
N LEU A 202 -0.86 -9.31 -2.34
CA LEU A 202 -1.96 -8.49 -1.86
C LEU A 202 -2.50 -9.03 -0.53
N HIS A 203 -2.76 -8.11 0.39
CA HIS A 203 -3.53 -8.37 1.60
C HIS A 203 -4.91 -7.74 1.46
N MET A 204 -5.94 -8.59 1.37
CA MET A 204 -7.33 -8.21 1.27
C MET A 204 -7.87 -7.75 2.62
N ILE A 205 -8.48 -6.58 2.67
CA ILE A 205 -9.00 -5.96 3.88
C ILE A 205 -10.44 -5.49 3.60
N PRO A 206 -11.45 -5.87 4.40
CA PRO A 206 -12.78 -5.28 4.26
C PRO A 206 -12.72 -3.76 4.43
N ARG A 207 -13.37 -3.00 3.55
CA ARG A 207 -13.34 -1.53 3.57
C ARG A 207 -13.82 -0.97 4.92
N LYS A 208 -14.85 -1.60 5.49
CA LYS A 208 -15.38 -1.26 6.83
C LYS A 208 -14.30 -1.41 7.91
N ASP A 209 -13.54 -2.49 7.88
CA ASP A 209 -12.49 -2.77 8.87
C ASP A 209 -11.33 -1.80 8.70
N PHE A 210 -10.96 -1.46 7.47
CA PHE A 210 -9.94 -0.43 7.20
C PHE A 210 -10.32 0.91 7.83
N ILE A 211 -11.53 1.41 7.56
CA ILE A 211 -12.02 2.68 8.12
C ILE A 211 -12.13 2.58 9.66
N GLY A 212 -12.71 1.49 10.17
CA GLY A 212 -12.91 1.28 11.61
C GLY A 212 -11.61 1.22 12.44
N ARG A 213 -10.46 0.95 11.81
CA ARG A 213 -9.15 1.04 12.49
C ARG A 213 -8.79 2.47 12.90
N TYR A 214 -9.30 3.48 12.19
CA TYR A 214 -8.92 4.88 12.36
C TYR A 214 -10.02 5.75 12.99
N VAL A 215 -11.26 5.25 13.05
CA VAL A 215 -12.43 5.98 13.58
C VAL A 215 -12.79 5.49 14.99
N LYS A 216 -11.77 5.29 15.84
CA LYS A 216 -11.99 4.95 17.25
C LYS A 216 -12.12 6.19 18.12
#